data_AF-A0A961DDI7-F1
#
_entry.id   AF-A0A961DDI7-F1
#
_cell.length_a   1.000
_cell.length_b   1.000
_cell.length_c   1.000
_cell.angle_alpha   90.00
_cell.angle_beta   90.00
_cell.angle_gamma   90.00
#
_symmetry.space_group_name_H-M   'P 1'
#
loop_
_entity.id
_entity.type
_entity.pdbx_description
1 polymer ?
#
loop_
_entity_poly.entity_id
_entity_poly.type
_entity_poly.pdbx_seq_one_letter_code
_entity_poly.pdbx_strand_id
1 'polypeptide(L)'
;MPNLTALTGFKEWSFVCDALTQGKLSLILRKGGIHEGRSGFQWKHREFFLFPTWFHNQAKDLNWTPENTQRAFPPEEERQTVDIDGCATLEQVWKVTDWDKVAALAPLHIWNEDVVKERFVYDDETCLHVALVRAYKLPQRWHFPYSKSYGGCRSWITLPDEGLPMAAAATPALSDEAFADVSAKLKAILD
;
A
#
# COMPACT_ATOMS: atom_id res chain seq x y z
N MET A 1 -0.98 14.92 11.40
CA MET A 1 0.24 14.84 10.55
C MET A 1 0.97 13.56 10.89
N PRO A 2 1.53 12.83 9.92
CA PRO A 2 2.30 11.63 10.20
C PRO A 2 3.55 12.03 11.00
N ASN A 3 3.84 11.35 12.11
CA ASN A 3 5.03 11.65 12.93
C ASN A 3 6.11 10.60 12.67
N LEU A 4 6.45 10.43 11.39
CA LEU A 4 7.42 9.44 10.92
C LEU A 4 8.75 9.62 11.65
N THR A 5 8.98 8.75 12.64
CA THR A 5 10.23 8.70 13.42
C THR A 5 11.20 7.66 12.88
N ALA A 6 10.74 6.80 11.97
CA ALA A 6 11.51 5.71 11.40
C ALA A 6 11.54 5.78 9.86
N LEU A 7 12.72 5.50 9.30
CA LEU A 7 13.00 5.48 7.86
C LEU A 7 12.50 4.21 7.20
N THR A 8 11.21 3.92 7.34
CA THR A 8 10.65 2.66 6.87
C THR A 8 9.83 2.88 5.60
N GLY A 9 10.17 2.14 4.55
CA GLY A 9 9.34 1.99 3.36
C GLY A 9 8.54 0.69 3.41
N PHE A 10 7.26 0.78 3.06
CA PHE A 10 6.42 -0.37 2.78
C PHE A 10 6.32 -0.57 1.27
N LYS A 11 6.84 -1.69 0.77
CA LYS A 11 6.75 -2.07 -0.65
C LYS A 11 5.32 -2.38 -1.00
N GLU A 12 4.72 -1.63 -1.90
CA GLU A 12 3.38 -1.87 -2.42
C GLU A 12 3.34 -1.60 -3.93
N TRP A 13 2.36 -2.13 -4.65
CA TRP A 13 2.26 -1.92 -6.09
C TRP A 13 2.06 -0.43 -6.40
N SER A 14 2.77 0.08 -7.39
CA SER A 14 2.90 1.53 -7.64
C SER A 14 1.55 2.24 -7.79
N PHE A 15 0.58 1.61 -8.44
CA PHE A 15 -0.75 2.19 -8.62
C PHE A 15 -1.59 2.20 -7.34
N VAL A 16 -1.31 1.32 -6.38
CA VAL A 16 -1.91 1.37 -5.04
C VAL A 16 -1.32 2.56 -4.30
N CYS A 17 0.00 2.78 -4.39
CA CYS A 17 0.64 3.98 -3.86
C CYS A 17 0.02 5.25 -4.48
N ASP A 18 -0.19 5.26 -5.79
CA ASP A 18 -0.84 6.37 -6.49
C ASP A 18 -2.30 6.56 -6.03
N ALA A 19 -3.10 5.50 -5.95
CA ALA A 19 -4.48 5.57 -5.50
C ALA A 19 -4.60 6.05 -4.05
N LEU A 20 -3.70 5.62 -3.16
CA LEU A 20 -3.62 6.09 -1.78
C LEU A 20 -3.30 7.59 -1.73
N THR A 21 -2.27 8.04 -2.45
CA THR A 21 -1.84 9.45 -2.45
C THR A 21 -2.79 10.40 -3.17
N GLN A 22 -3.66 9.87 -4.05
CA GLN A 22 -4.75 10.61 -4.69
C GLN A 22 -6.06 10.57 -3.88
N GLY A 23 -6.08 9.90 -2.72
CA GLY A 23 -7.28 9.76 -1.90
C GLY A 23 -8.37 8.89 -2.55
N LYS A 24 -8.04 8.09 -3.57
CA LYS A 24 -8.97 7.11 -4.16
C LYS A 24 -9.10 5.85 -3.32
N LEU A 25 -8.10 5.57 -2.50
CA LEU A 25 -8.00 4.39 -1.67
C LEU A 25 -7.59 4.79 -0.25
N SER A 26 -8.01 4.02 0.75
CA SER A 26 -7.54 4.15 2.14
C SER A 26 -7.34 2.78 2.80
N LEU A 27 -7.17 1.75 1.99
CA LEU A 27 -6.91 0.40 2.46
C LEU A 27 -5.81 -0.28 1.66
N ILE A 28 -5.11 -1.20 2.30
CA ILE A 28 -4.13 -2.09 1.66
C ILE A 28 -4.60 -3.52 1.86
N LEU A 29 -4.67 -4.29 0.75
CA LEU A 29 -4.99 -5.71 0.76
C LEU A 29 -3.70 -6.52 0.65
N ARG A 30 -3.48 -7.40 1.62
CA ARG A 30 -2.33 -8.29 1.67
C ARG A 30 -2.77 -9.73 1.78
N LYS A 31 -2.22 -10.60 0.93
CA LYS A 31 -2.51 -12.03 0.96
C LYS A 31 -2.12 -12.65 2.32
N GLY A 32 -2.84 -13.69 2.71
CA GLY A 32 -2.45 -14.62 3.78
C GLY A 32 -1.18 -15.40 3.41
N GLY A 33 -0.57 -16.09 4.39
CA GLY A 33 0.50 -17.06 4.13
C GLY A 33 1.81 -16.50 3.53
N ILE A 34 2.03 -15.19 3.45
CA ILE A 34 3.31 -14.66 2.94
C ILE A 34 4.43 -15.09 3.87
N HIS A 35 5.30 -15.95 3.38
CA HIS A 35 6.52 -16.34 4.09
C HIS A 35 7.56 -15.22 4.02
N GLU A 36 7.44 -14.23 4.91
CA GLU A 36 8.50 -13.27 5.22
C GLU A 36 9.42 -13.80 6.33
N GLY A 37 10.02 -14.96 6.10
CA GLY A 37 10.77 -15.71 7.11
C GLY A 37 9.87 -16.57 7.99
N ARG A 38 10.37 -16.97 9.17
CA ARG A 38 9.75 -18.00 10.03
C ARG A 38 8.40 -17.61 10.65
N SER A 39 8.04 -16.32 10.65
CA SER A 39 6.86 -15.79 11.36
C SER A 39 5.76 -15.27 10.44
N GLY A 40 5.92 -15.41 9.12
CA GLY A 40 5.01 -14.82 8.13
C GLY A 40 5.05 -13.29 8.07
N PHE A 41 4.22 -12.70 7.20
CA PHE A 41 4.05 -11.25 7.10
C PHE A 41 3.42 -10.66 8.37
N GLN A 42 3.95 -9.51 8.79
CA GLN A 42 3.43 -8.76 9.93
C GLN A 42 3.47 -7.26 9.65
N TRP A 43 2.47 -6.55 10.17
CA TRP A 43 2.45 -5.09 10.20
C TRP A 43 3.39 -4.57 11.29
N LYS A 44 4.68 -4.46 10.97
CA LYS A 44 5.75 -4.10 11.93
C LYS A 44 5.78 -2.61 12.27
N HIS A 45 5.31 -1.76 11.37
CA HIS A 45 5.40 -0.32 11.50
C HIS A 45 4.02 0.31 11.32
N ARG A 46 3.71 1.29 12.18
CA ARG A 46 2.48 2.07 12.10
C ARG A 46 2.60 3.27 11.17
N GLU A 47 3.80 3.67 10.81
CA GLU A 47 4.05 4.80 9.94
C GLU A 47 5.13 4.41 8.95
N PHE A 48 4.91 4.67 7.67
CA PHE A 48 5.83 4.26 6.61
C PHE A 48 5.67 5.10 5.34
N PHE A 49 6.74 5.19 4.57
CA PHE A 49 6.69 5.66 3.18
C PHE A 49 6.07 4.59 2.28
N LEU A 50 5.32 5.02 1.27
CA LEU A 50 4.76 4.13 0.25
C LEU A 50 5.83 3.90 -0.81
N PHE A 51 6.50 2.74 -0.76
CA PHE A 51 7.57 2.41 -1.70
C PHE A 51 7.00 1.67 -2.92
N PRO A 52 7.00 2.29 -4.11
CA PRO A 52 6.35 1.69 -5.28
C PRO A 52 7.18 0.55 -5.86
N THR A 53 6.53 -0.60 -5.97
CA THR A 53 7.00 -1.78 -6.69
C THR A 53 6.20 -1.92 -7.97
N TRP A 54 6.84 -2.43 -9.02
CA TRP A 54 6.15 -2.69 -10.27
C TRP A 54 5.71 -4.14 -10.30
N PHE A 55 4.48 -4.34 -10.74
CA PHE A 55 4.00 -5.63 -11.15
C PHE A 55 3.67 -5.54 -12.65
N HIS A 56 4.22 -6.46 -13.44
CA HIS A 56 4.06 -6.43 -14.89
C HIS A 56 2.57 -6.48 -15.29
N ASN A 57 2.15 -5.45 -16.04
CA ASN A 57 1.02 -5.46 -16.96
C ASN A 57 -0.37 -5.83 -16.39
N GLN A 58 -0.99 -4.92 -15.64
CA GLN A 58 -2.25 -5.18 -14.91
C GLN A 58 -3.33 -4.10 -15.03
N ALA A 59 -3.32 -3.24 -16.05
CA ALA A 59 -4.45 -2.31 -16.25
C ALA A 59 -5.81 -3.04 -16.33
N LYS A 60 -5.81 -4.30 -16.80
CA LYS A 60 -6.97 -5.20 -16.85
C LYS A 60 -7.44 -5.73 -15.48
N ASP A 61 -6.63 -5.58 -14.45
CA ASP A 61 -6.82 -6.15 -13.11
C ASP A 61 -7.35 -5.09 -12.12
N LEU A 62 -7.58 -3.87 -12.64
CA LEU A 62 -8.13 -2.74 -11.90
C LEU A 62 -9.48 -2.32 -12.46
N ASN A 63 -10.37 -1.94 -11.55
CA ASN A 63 -11.63 -1.27 -11.84
C ASN A 63 -11.45 0.27 -11.91
N TRP A 64 -10.21 0.74 -11.85
CA TRP A 64 -9.82 2.13 -11.90
C TRP A 64 -8.61 2.32 -12.80
N THR A 65 -8.65 3.35 -13.66
CA THR A 65 -7.52 3.72 -14.53
C THR A 65 -6.68 4.78 -13.82
N PRO A 66 -5.41 4.51 -13.51
CA PRO A 66 -4.52 5.52 -12.95
C PRO A 66 -4.33 6.68 -13.92
N GLU A 67 -4.34 7.92 -13.44
CA GLU A 67 -4.01 9.09 -14.27
C GLU A 67 -2.59 9.00 -14.87
N ASN A 68 -1.71 8.22 -14.24
CA ASN A 68 -0.31 8.03 -14.64
C ASN A 68 -0.02 6.62 -15.20
N THR A 69 -0.86 6.13 -16.11
CA THR A 69 -0.68 4.83 -16.80
C THR A 69 0.64 4.67 -17.55
N GLN A 70 1.43 5.75 -17.71
CA GLN A 70 2.66 5.78 -18.49
C GLN A 70 3.97 5.73 -17.68
N ARG A 71 3.93 5.54 -16.35
CA ARG A 71 5.18 5.29 -15.61
C ARG A 71 5.77 3.94 -16.04
N ALA A 72 6.74 4.00 -16.93
CA ALA A 72 7.62 2.89 -17.23
C ALA A 72 8.49 2.64 -15.98
N PHE A 73 8.20 1.58 -15.25
CA PHE A 73 9.13 1.06 -14.25
C PHE A 73 10.03 0.04 -14.94
N PRO A 74 11.36 0.28 -15.00
CA PRO A 74 12.26 -0.72 -15.51
C PRO A 74 12.22 -1.98 -14.62
N PRO A 75 12.58 -3.15 -15.17
CA PRO A 75 12.85 -4.35 -14.39
C PRO A 75 13.73 -4.03 -13.18
N GLU A 76 13.57 -4.76 -12.08
CA GLU A 76 14.31 -4.47 -10.83
C GLU A 76 15.83 -4.35 -11.05
N GLU A 77 16.38 -5.17 -11.95
CA GLU A 77 17.79 -5.20 -12.35
C GLU A 77 18.27 -3.94 -13.07
N GLU A 78 17.35 -3.22 -13.71
CA GLU A 78 17.60 -2.00 -14.48
C GLU A 78 17.19 -0.74 -13.68
N ARG A 79 16.67 -0.89 -12.46
CA ARG A 79 16.28 0.25 -11.62
C ARG A 79 17.51 1.01 -11.16
N GLN A 80 17.56 2.28 -11.54
CA GLN A 80 18.60 3.22 -11.13
C GLN A 80 18.14 4.17 -10.03
N THR A 81 16.83 4.40 -9.93
CA THR A 81 16.25 5.41 -9.04
C THR A 81 14.95 4.90 -8.39
N VAL A 82 14.56 5.57 -7.32
CA VAL A 82 13.27 5.38 -6.63
C VAL A 82 12.59 6.73 -6.55
N ASP A 83 11.29 6.74 -6.83
CA ASP A 83 10.39 7.86 -6.64
C ASP A 83 9.39 7.53 -5.54
N ILE A 84 9.25 8.39 -4.55
CA ILE A 84 8.23 8.30 -3.51
C ILE A 84 7.39 9.58 -3.52
N ASP A 85 6.08 9.43 -3.68
CA ASP A 85 5.13 10.55 -3.70
C ASP A 85 4.31 10.66 -2.39
N GLY A 86 4.41 9.68 -1.49
CA GLY A 86 3.57 9.65 -0.29
C GLY A 86 4.05 8.75 0.84
N CYS A 87 3.39 8.93 1.99
CA CYS A 87 3.52 8.11 3.17
C CYS A 87 2.15 7.81 3.77
N ALA A 88 2.09 6.91 4.74
CA ALA A 88 0.84 6.53 5.38
C ALA A 88 1.01 6.21 6.88
N THR A 89 -0.07 6.39 7.63
CA THR A 89 -0.23 5.83 8.98
C THR A 89 -1.20 4.66 8.95
N LEU A 90 -0.85 3.56 9.60
CA LEU A 90 -1.68 2.40 9.80
C LEU A 90 -2.62 2.65 10.97
N GLU A 91 -3.92 2.59 10.73
CA GLU A 91 -4.93 2.78 11.77
C GLU A 91 -5.33 1.44 12.38
N GLN A 92 -5.75 0.49 11.54
CA GLN A 92 -6.30 -0.80 11.96
C GLN A 92 -5.99 -1.90 10.94
N VAL A 93 -5.92 -3.14 11.40
CA VAL A 93 -5.71 -4.33 10.58
C VAL A 93 -6.75 -5.39 10.95
N TRP A 94 -7.35 -6.00 9.94
CA TRP A 94 -8.18 -7.20 10.07
C TRP A 94 -7.51 -8.37 9.34
N LYS A 95 -7.61 -9.57 9.92
CA LYS A 95 -7.40 -10.83 9.20
C LYS A 95 -8.78 -11.38 8.87
N VAL A 96 -9.14 -11.33 7.59
CA VAL A 96 -10.48 -11.73 7.12
C VAL A 96 -10.38 -13.12 6.51
N THR A 97 -11.17 -14.06 7.01
CA THR A 97 -11.26 -15.45 6.52
C THR A 97 -12.62 -15.76 5.87
N ASP A 98 -13.51 -14.77 5.83
CA ASP A 98 -14.85 -14.87 5.26
C ASP A 98 -14.88 -14.15 3.90
N TRP A 99 -15.21 -14.89 2.85
CA TRP A 99 -15.27 -14.36 1.50
C TRP A 99 -16.38 -13.32 1.33
N ASP A 100 -17.53 -13.47 1.99
CA ASP A 100 -18.64 -12.53 1.85
C ASP A 100 -18.26 -11.15 2.40
N LYS A 101 -17.52 -11.12 3.52
CA LYS A 101 -16.91 -9.89 4.05
C LYS A 101 -15.90 -9.29 3.08
N VAL A 102 -15.05 -10.11 2.43
CA VAL A 102 -14.08 -9.64 1.44
C VAL A 102 -14.76 -9.06 0.20
N ALA A 103 -15.77 -9.75 -0.34
CA ALA A 103 -16.53 -9.31 -1.51
C ALA A 103 -17.27 -7.99 -1.25
N ALA A 104 -17.79 -7.79 -0.02
CA ALA A 104 -18.42 -6.54 0.38
C ALA A 104 -17.46 -5.32 0.37
N LEU A 105 -16.13 -5.54 0.36
CA LEU A 105 -15.14 -4.47 0.23
C LEU A 105 -14.99 -3.94 -1.20
N ALA A 106 -15.61 -4.56 -2.21
CA ALA A 106 -15.46 -4.17 -3.62
C ALA A 106 -15.64 -2.67 -3.89
N PRO A 107 -16.61 -1.95 -3.28
CA PRO A 107 -16.77 -0.50 -3.49
C PRO A 107 -15.67 0.36 -2.86
N LEU A 108 -14.80 -0.23 -2.03
CA LEU A 108 -13.78 0.48 -1.23
C LEU A 108 -12.36 0.26 -1.76
N HIS A 109 -12.19 -0.51 -2.83
CA HIS A 109 -10.88 -0.78 -3.42
C HIS A 109 -10.88 -0.75 -4.96
N ILE A 110 -9.68 -0.66 -5.53
CA ILE A 110 -9.47 -0.50 -6.98
C ILE A 110 -9.32 -1.82 -7.73
N TRP A 111 -9.30 -2.95 -7.04
CA TRP A 111 -9.05 -4.27 -7.61
C TRP A 111 -10.28 -4.90 -8.25
N ASN A 112 -10.05 -5.71 -9.28
CA ASN A 112 -11.06 -6.64 -9.77
C ASN A 112 -11.21 -7.82 -8.81
N GLU A 113 -12.39 -8.45 -8.82
CA GLU A 113 -12.72 -9.53 -7.89
C GLU A 113 -11.74 -10.71 -8.00
N ASP A 114 -11.34 -11.10 -9.22
CA ASP A 114 -10.41 -12.21 -9.44
C ASP A 114 -9.05 -11.97 -8.74
N VAL A 115 -8.56 -10.74 -8.78
CA VAL A 115 -7.30 -10.33 -8.14
C VAL A 115 -7.38 -10.42 -6.62
N VAL A 116 -8.58 -10.15 -6.08
CA VAL A 116 -8.86 -10.29 -4.64
C VAL A 116 -9.02 -11.76 -4.26
N LYS A 117 -9.69 -12.57 -5.09
CA LYS A 117 -9.79 -14.03 -4.91
C LYS A 117 -8.43 -14.70 -4.84
N GLU A 118 -7.54 -14.38 -5.78
CA GLU A 118 -6.16 -14.89 -5.81
C GLU A 118 -5.35 -14.50 -4.57
N ARG A 119 -5.65 -13.35 -3.95
CA ARG A 119 -5.00 -12.92 -2.70
C ARG A 119 -5.61 -13.58 -1.47
N PHE A 120 -6.92 -13.86 -1.52
CA PHE A 120 -7.64 -14.46 -0.41
C PHE A 120 -7.37 -15.96 -0.29
N VAL A 121 -7.33 -16.68 -1.42
CA VAL A 121 -6.92 -18.08 -1.49
C VAL A 121 -5.46 -18.14 -1.92
N TYR A 122 -4.55 -18.20 -0.95
CA TYR A 122 -3.13 -18.23 -1.23
C TYR A 122 -2.43 -19.36 -0.46
N ASP A 123 -1.83 -20.28 -1.21
CA ASP A 123 -1.23 -21.51 -0.67
C ASP A 123 -2.29 -22.34 0.09
N ASP A 124 -1.95 -22.89 1.26
CA ASP A 124 -2.89 -23.60 2.14
C ASP A 124 -3.71 -22.65 3.05
N GLU A 125 -3.53 -21.33 2.94
CA GLU A 125 -4.26 -20.34 3.76
C GLU A 125 -5.34 -19.58 2.97
N THR A 126 -6.56 -19.64 3.49
CA THR A 126 -7.69 -18.83 3.01
C THR A 126 -7.88 -17.62 3.92
N CYS A 127 -7.11 -16.56 3.70
CA CYS A 127 -7.30 -15.29 4.40
C CYS A 127 -6.73 -14.08 3.66
N LEU A 128 -7.27 -12.91 3.99
CA LEU A 128 -6.81 -11.61 3.50
C LEU A 128 -6.58 -10.67 4.67
N HIS A 129 -5.38 -10.10 4.73
CA HIS A 129 -5.08 -8.99 5.63
C HIS A 129 -5.57 -7.69 4.99
N VAL A 130 -6.49 -7.01 5.67
CA VAL A 130 -7.00 -5.70 5.28
C VAL A 130 -6.45 -4.68 6.26
N ALA A 131 -5.71 -3.70 5.77
CA ALA A 131 -5.18 -2.62 6.58
C ALA A 131 -5.84 -1.30 6.20
N LEU A 132 -6.54 -0.67 7.16
CA LEU A 132 -6.99 0.71 7.04
C LEU A 132 -5.78 1.63 7.25
N VAL A 133 -5.50 2.47 6.26
CA VAL A 133 -4.36 3.39 6.27
C VAL A 133 -4.82 4.81 5.96
N ARG A 134 -4.32 5.77 6.72
CA ARG A 134 -4.45 7.19 6.40
C ARG A 134 -3.25 7.62 5.56
N ALA A 135 -3.49 7.92 4.30
CA ALA A 135 -2.45 8.30 3.34
C ALA A 135 -2.20 9.82 3.32
N TYR A 136 -0.95 10.19 3.05
CA TYR A 136 -0.49 11.56 2.95
C TYR A 136 0.36 11.73 1.69
N LYS A 137 0.17 12.86 1.01
CA LYS A 137 0.95 13.25 -0.16
C LYS A 137 2.15 14.09 0.30
N LEU A 138 3.34 13.73 -0.18
CA LEU A 138 4.55 14.53 0.07
C LEU A 138 4.44 15.88 -0.65
N PRO A 139 5.07 16.95 -0.13
CA PRO A 139 5.02 18.28 -0.75
C PRO A 139 5.64 18.30 -2.16
N GLN A 140 6.57 17.38 -2.43
CA GLN A 140 7.17 17.14 -3.73
C GLN A 140 7.57 15.66 -3.84
N ARG A 141 7.89 15.20 -5.05
CA ARG A 141 8.43 13.85 -5.25
C ARG A 141 9.80 13.71 -4.60
N TRP A 142 9.96 12.71 -3.76
CA TRP A 142 11.26 12.33 -3.22
C TRP A 142 11.94 11.35 -4.17
N HIS A 143 13.03 11.79 -4.79
CA HIS A 143 13.79 11.05 -5.79
C HIS A 143 15.18 10.74 -5.25
N PHE A 144 15.59 9.46 -5.28
CA PHE A 144 16.92 9.04 -4.80
C PHE A 144 17.43 7.79 -5.54
N PRO A 145 18.75 7.50 -5.49
CA PRO A 145 19.32 6.33 -6.14
C PRO A 145 18.75 5.01 -5.62
N TYR A 146 18.50 4.07 -6.53
CA TYR A 146 18.09 2.72 -6.19
C TYR A 146 19.27 1.95 -5.56
N SER A 147 19.01 1.28 -4.45
CA SER A 147 19.95 0.35 -3.81
C SER A 147 19.44 -1.07 -3.97
N LYS A 148 20.35 -2.02 -4.23
CA LYS A 148 20.05 -3.46 -4.27
C LYS A 148 19.40 -3.97 -2.97
N SER A 149 19.59 -3.27 -1.84
CA SER A 149 18.94 -3.59 -0.56
C SER A 149 17.42 -3.42 -0.58
N TYR A 150 16.87 -2.67 -1.54
CA TYR A 150 15.42 -2.50 -1.72
C TYR A 150 14.77 -3.67 -2.48
N GLY A 151 15.59 -4.52 -3.07
CA GLY A 151 15.16 -5.65 -3.89
C GLY A 151 14.57 -6.82 -3.12
N GLY A 152 14.08 -7.81 -3.86
CA GLY A 152 13.60 -9.09 -3.34
C GLY A 152 12.23 -9.03 -2.63
N CYS A 153 11.87 -10.13 -1.95
CA CYS A 153 10.50 -10.41 -1.49
C CYS A 153 10.11 -9.82 -0.12
N ARG A 154 10.89 -8.92 0.47
CA ARG A 154 10.59 -8.33 1.79
C ARG A 154 9.65 -7.14 1.66
N SER A 155 8.58 -7.07 2.44
CA SER A 155 7.63 -5.94 2.39
C SER A 155 8.16 -4.66 3.04
N TRP A 156 9.10 -4.78 3.97
CA TRP A 156 9.64 -3.66 4.74
C TRP A 156 11.10 -3.41 4.39
N ILE A 157 11.44 -2.15 4.14
CA ILE A 157 12.80 -1.71 3.81
C ILE A 157 13.18 -0.46 4.58
N THR A 158 14.47 -0.24 4.77
CA THR A 158 15.01 0.99 5.34
C THR A 158 15.33 1.97 4.21
N LEU A 159 14.95 3.24 4.36
CA LEU A 159 15.14 4.31 3.39
C LEU A 159 16.16 5.35 3.88
N PRO A 160 16.65 6.26 3.03
CA PRO A 160 17.51 7.37 3.45
C PRO A 160 16.76 8.37 4.35
N ASP A 161 17.48 9.12 5.17
CA ASP A 161 16.91 10.08 6.14
C ASP A 161 16.36 11.37 5.53
N GLU A 162 16.79 11.67 4.31
CA GLU A 162 16.35 12.80 3.49
C GLU A 162 14.82 12.90 3.32
N GLY A 163 14.08 11.78 3.48
CA GLY A 163 12.63 11.75 3.39
C GLY A 163 11.89 12.29 4.62
N LEU A 164 12.52 12.32 5.80
CA LEU A 164 11.84 12.69 7.06
C LEU A 164 11.25 14.10 7.03
N PRO A 165 11.97 15.15 6.57
CA PRO A 165 11.40 16.49 6.48
C PRO A 165 10.20 16.54 5.52
N MET A 166 10.23 15.75 4.44
CA MET A 166 9.14 15.70 3.46
C MET A 166 7.89 15.04 4.05
N ALA A 167 8.07 13.99 4.84
CA ALA A 167 6.97 13.35 5.57
C ALA A 167 6.33 14.30 6.60
N ALA A 168 7.14 15.07 7.34
CA ALA A 168 6.62 16.05 8.30
C ALA A 168 5.78 17.15 7.64
N ALA A 169 6.11 17.50 6.39
CA ALA A 169 5.37 18.47 5.58
C ALA A 169 4.27 17.86 4.69
N ALA A 170 3.97 16.56 4.85
CA ALA A 170 2.99 15.88 4.02
C ALA A 170 1.54 16.29 4.37
N THR A 171 0.68 16.35 3.35
CA THR A 171 -0.74 16.71 3.51
C THR A 171 -1.64 15.49 3.39
N PRO A 172 -2.75 15.40 4.14
CA PRO A 172 -3.69 14.29 4.01
C PRO A 172 -4.21 14.14 2.58
N ALA A 173 -4.21 12.91 2.06
CA ALA A 173 -4.74 12.62 0.72
C ALA A 173 -6.29 12.67 0.69
N LEU A 174 -6.93 12.36 1.81
CA LEU A 174 -8.35 12.57 2.07
C LEU A 174 -8.54 13.61 3.18
N SER A 175 -9.65 14.34 3.12
CA SER A 175 -10.11 15.14 4.26
C SER A 175 -10.44 14.24 5.46
N ASP A 176 -10.47 14.83 6.64
CA ASP A 176 -10.78 14.11 7.88
C ASP A 176 -12.16 13.45 7.81
N GLU A 177 -13.13 14.15 7.23
CA GLU A 177 -14.51 13.66 7.05
C GLU A 177 -14.56 12.48 6.06
N ALA A 178 -13.93 12.62 4.89
CA ALA A 178 -13.91 11.55 3.88
C ALA A 178 -13.20 10.30 4.41
N PHE A 179 -12.12 10.48 5.18
CA PHE A 179 -11.42 9.36 5.83
C PHE A 179 -12.29 8.71 6.91
N ALA A 180 -12.98 9.50 7.74
CA ALA A 180 -13.89 8.99 8.75
C ALA A 180 -15.04 8.18 8.14
N ASP A 181 -15.61 8.63 7.02
CA ASP A 181 -16.66 7.91 6.29
C ASP A 181 -16.18 6.56 5.77
N VAL A 182 -14.99 6.49 5.17
CA VAL A 182 -14.40 5.23 4.68
C VAL A 182 -14.07 4.29 5.85
N SER A 183 -13.52 4.83 6.94
CA SER A 183 -13.23 4.08 8.17
C SER A 183 -14.49 3.46 8.77
N ALA A 184 -15.59 4.22 8.85
CA ALA A 184 -16.87 3.73 9.36
C ALA A 184 -17.45 2.62 8.47
N LYS A 185 -17.41 2.78 7.15
CA LYS A 185 -17.86 1.75 6.20
C LYS A 185 -17.04 0.46 6.32
N LEU A 186 -15.72 0.57 6.44
CA LEU A 186 -14.83 -0.59 6.63
C LEU A 186 -15.16 -1.35 7.92
N LYS A 187 -15.27 -0.63 9.04
CA LYS A 187 -15.61 -1.23 10.34
C LYS A 187 -16.98 -1.92 10.31
N ALA A 188 -17.97 -1.31 9.69
CA ALA A 188 -19.31 -1.90 9.56
C ALA A 188 -19.32 -3.23 8.78
N ILE A 189 -18.35 -3.45 7.88
CA ILE A 189 -18.21 -4.71 7.12
C ILE A 189 -17.37 -5.73 7.89
N LEU A 190 -16.30 -5.28 8.57
CA LEU A 190 -15.23 -6.15 9.04
C LEU A 190 -15.29 -6.48 10.54
N ASP A 191 -15.84 -5.61 11.38
CA ASP A 191 -16.09 -5.90 12.79
C ASP A 191 -17.25 -6.92 12.96
#